data_AF-A0A0F9LVW6-F1
#
_entry.id   AF-A0A0F9LVW6-F1
#
_cell.length_a   1.000
_cell.length_b   1.000
_cell.length_c   1.000
_cell.angle_alpha   90.00
_cell.angle_beta   90.00
_cell.angle_gamma   90.00
#
_symmetry.space_group_name_H-M   'P 1'
#
loop_
_entity.id
_entity.type
_entity.pdbx_description
1 polymer ?
#
loop_
_entity_poly.entity_id
_entity_poly.type
_entity_poly.pdbx_seq_one_letter_code
_entity_poly.pdbx_strand_id
1 'polypeptide(L)'
;GYKWKNPVSGEEYDRPGVEYFLAKNGLKYFFIDTALLLGGKSQGVYAARFPLLAELWKQFESQYEEISTSFEKSQYEPYLIATAPSTGAPVGFFTRDDKTGIVVWSGEHGYPGCAEYLDFHKKHYPGGMKYWKVTSPKLDLGKKMLYWPEDVPRKLDENANHYVNLVK
;
A
#
# COMPACT_ATOMS: atom_id res chain seq x y z
N GLY A 1 -14.91 13.98 17.16
CA GLY A 1 -15.54 14.14 15.83
C GLY A 1 -14.79 15.21 15.06
N TYR A 2 -15.12 15.42 13.78
CA TYR A 2 -14.47 16.43 12.94
C TYR A 2 -15.50 17.05 11.98
N LYS A 3 -15.25 18.30 11.57
CA LYS A 3 -16.04 18.93 10.51
C LYS A 3 -15.59 18.38 9.17
N TRP A 4 -16.53 17.79 8.43
CA TRP A 4 -16.29 17.25 7.10
C TRP A 4 -17.10 18.01 6.07
N LYS A 5 -16.45 18.39 4.96
CA LYS A 5 -17.08 19.05 3.83
C LYS A 5 -17.34 18.06 2.70
N ASN A 6 -18.58 18.02 2.22
CA ASN A 6 -18.95 17.21 1.07
C ASN A 6 -18.25 17.74 -0.20
N PRO A 7 -17.47 16.92 -0.92
CA PRO A 7 -16.73 17.38 -2.09
C PRO A 7 -17.63 17.69 -3.30
N VAL A 8 -18.90 17.28 -3.29
CA VAL A 8 -19.86 17.50 -4.37
C VAL A 8 -20.83 18.64 -4.04
N SER A 9 -21.53 18.58 -2.89
CA SER A 9 -22.50 19.61 -2.51
C SER A 9 -21.88 20.83 -1.82
N GLY A 10 -20.67 20.68 -1.26
CA GLY A 10 -20.01 21.71 -0.46
C GLY A 10 -20.56 21.87 0.96
N GLU A 11 -21.59 21.13 1.33
CA GLU A 11 -22.19 21.16 2.67
C GLU A 11 -21.24 20.60 3.73
N GLU A 12 -21.27 21.18 4.93
CA GLU A 12 -20.42 20.77 6.05
C GLU A 12 -21.24 20.09 7.15
N TYR A 13 -20.69 18.99 7.68
CA TYR A 13 -21.32 18.20 8.74
C TYR A 13 -20.29 17.79 9.79
N ASP A 14 -20.71 17.76 11.06
CA ASP A 14 -19.95 17.10 12.11
C ASP A 14 -20.06 15.58 11.98
N ARG A 15 -18.91 14.91 11.82
CA ARG A 15 -18.83 13.46 11.65
C ARG A 15 -18.00 12.82 12.76
N PRO A 16 -18.42 11.68 13.33
CA PRO A 16 -17.54 10.82 14.11
C PRO A 16 -16.39 10.31 13.23
N GLY A 17 -15.24 10.04 13.85
CA GLY A 17 -14.16 9.31 13.17
C GLY A 17 -14.57 7.88 12.84
N VAL A 18 -13.83 7.23 11.95
CA VAL A 18 -14.15 5.86 11.49
C VAL A 18 -14.08 4.88 12.67
N GLU A 19 -13.10 5.05 13.56
CA GLU A 19 -12.89 4.25 14.76
C GLU A 19 -14.10 4.21 15.70
N TYR A 20 -14.94 5.26 15.74
CA TYR A 20 -16.18 5.24 16.51
C TYR A 20 -17.11 4.11 16.04
N PHE A 21 -17.28 3.97 14.72
CA PHE A 21 -18.12 2.93 14.15
C PHE A 21 -17.49 1.54 14.31
N LEU A 22 -16.16 1.43 14.25
CA LEU A 22 -15.45 0.18 14.53
C LEU A 22 -15.71 -0.28 15.97
N ALA A 23 -15.47 0.59 16.95
CA ALA A 23 -15.71 0.32 18.37
C ALA A 23 -17.17 -0.07 18.63
N LYS A 24 -18.13 0.69 18.08
CA LYS A 24 -19.57 0.43 18.22
C LYS A 24 -19.98 -0.96 17.71
N ASN A 25 -19.28 -1.49 16.73
CA ASN A 25 -19.55 -2.82 16.15
C ASN A 25 -18.60 -3.91 16.69
N GLY A 26 -17.83 -3.64 17.76
CA GLY A 26 -16.94 -4.61 18.38
C GLY A 26 -15.67 -4.94 17.58
N LEU A 27 -15.32 -4.13 16.58
CA LEU A 27 -14.07 -4.25 15.83
C LEU A 27 -12.93 -3.61 16.63
N LYS A 28 -11.88 -4.40 16.87
CA LYS A 28 -10.80 -4.04 17.80
C LYS A 28 -9.61 -3.37 17.14
N TYR A 29 -9.42 -3.56 15.82
CA TYR A 29 -8.32 -2.93 15.10
C TYR A 29 -8.58 -2.78 13.60
N PHE A 30 -7.75 -1.96 12.95
CA PHE A 30 -7.70 -1.79 11.50
C PHE A 30 -6.26 -1.53 11.03
N PHE A 31 -6.06 -1.26 9.74
CA PHE A 31 -4.75 -0.99 9.14
C PHE A 31 -4.72 0.38 8.48
N ILE A 32 -3.58 1.06 8.57
CA ILE A 32 -3.32 2.35 7.92
C ILE A 32 -2.04 2.29 7.08
N ASP A 33 -1.89 3.21 6.13
CA ASP A 33 -0.62 3.40 5.42
C ASP A 33 0.41 4.13 6.31
N THR A 34 1.69 3.86 6.10
CA THR A 34 2.84 4.49 6.79
C THR A 34 2.77 6.00 6.77
N ALA A 35 2.29 6.57 5.66
CA ALA A 35 2.04 8.00 5.49
C ALA A 35 1.17 8.61 6.61
N LEU A 36 0.12 7.90 7.03
CA LEU A 36 -0.82 8.40 8.04
C LEU A 36 -0.22 8.37 9.46
N LEU A 37 0.73 7.47 9.71
CA LEU A 37 1.45 7.41 10.99
C LEU A 37 2.53 8.51 11.06
N LEU A 38 3.38 8.60 10.04
CA LEU A 38 4.59 9.43 10.03
C LEU A 38 4.35 10.90 9.61
N GLY A 39 3.09 11.35 9.59
CA GLY A 39 2.77 12.75 9.31
C GLY A 39 3.00 13.18 7.87
N GLY A 40 2.69 12.29 6.92
CA GLY A 40 2.64 12.65 5.50
C GLY A 40 3.91 12.43 4.68
N LYS A 41 5.01 11.95 5.26
CA LYS A 41 6.15 11.48 4.47
C LYS A 41 5.86 10.09 3.88
N SER A 42 5.10 10.04 2.79
CA SER A 42 4.97 8.82 1.97
C SER A 42 6.29 8.54 1.28
N GLN A 43 6.87 7.34 1.45
CA GLN A 43 7.94 6.87 0.58
C GLN A 43 7.40 6.54 -0.83
N GLY A 44 7.28 7.59 -1.65
CA GLY A 44 7.89 7.69 -2.98
C GLY A 44 7.37 6.86 -4.17
N VAL A 45 6.62 5.78 -4.01
CA VAL A 45 6.29 4.91 -5.18
C VAL A 45 4.87 5.10 -5.72
N TYR A 46 3.88 5.27 -4.84
CA TYR A 46 2.48 5.47 -5.26
C TYR A 46 2.17 6.92 -5.65
N ALA A 47 2.67 7.90 -4.89
CA ALA A 47 2.47 9.32 -5.20
C ALA A 47 3.11 9.74 -6.53
N ALA A 48 4.25 9.13 -6.91
CA ALA A 48 4.96 9.46 -8.14
C ALA A 48 4.28 8.92 -9.42
N ARG A 49 3.43 7.89 -9.31
CA ARG A 49 2.78 7.24 -10.47
C ARG A 49 1.33 7.68 -10.71
N PHE A 50 0.67 8.27 -9.72
CA PHE A 50 -0.73 8.65 -9.80
C PHE A 50 -0.90 10.16 -9.55
N PRO A 51 -1.04 10.98 -10.60
CA PRO A 51 -1.20 12.43 -10.47
C PRO A 51 -2.36 12.85 -9.55
N LEU A 52 -3.46 12.10 -9.58
CA LEU A 52 -4.62 12.32 -8.70
C LEU A 52 -4.27 12.09 -7.21
N LEU A 53 -3.41 11.12 -6.92
CA LEU A 53 -2.97 10.87 -5.55
C LEU A 53 -2.06 12.00 -5.08
N ALA A 54 -1.17 12.49 -5.94
CA ALA A 54 -0.35 13.67 -5.65
C ALA A 54 -1.18 14.94 -5.37
N GLU A 55 -2.32 15.10 -6.04
CA GLU A 55 -3.27 16.19 -5.79
C GLU A 55 -3.95 16.06 -4.43
N LEU A 56 -4.45 14.86 -4.08
CA LEU A 56 -5.00 14.56 -2.76
C LEU A 56 -3.96 14.78 -1.66
N TRP A 57 -2.70 14.47 -1.94
CA TRP A 57 -1.56 14.72 -1.06
C TRP A 57 -1.34 16.21 -0.78
N LYS A 58 -1.39 17.07 -1.80
CA LYS A 58 -1.28 18.54 -1.62
C LYS A 58 -2.41 19.09 -0.76
N GLN A 59 -3.63 18.58 -0.95
CA GLN A 59 -4.77 18.98 -0.14
C GLN A 59 -4.58 18.57 1.33
N PHE A 60 -4.13 17.34 1.56
CA PHE A 60 -3.79 16.85 2.90
C PHE A 60 -2.71 17.70 3.57
N GLU A 61 -1.59 17.95 2.88
CA GLU A 61 -0.47 18.72 3.40
C GLU A 61 -0.87 20.15 3.81
N SER A 62 -1.77 20.79 3.05
CA SER A 62 -2.28 22.13 3.38
C SER A 62 -3.17 22.20 4.63
N GLN A 63 -3.73 21.06 5.06
CA GLN A 63 -4.62 20.94 6.21
C GLN A 63 -3.96 20.21 7.39
N TYR A 64 -2.76 19.65 7.17
CA TYR A 64 -2.06 18.87 8.18
C TYR A 64 -1.33 19.81 9.14
N GLU A 65 -1.80 19.84 10.38
CA GLU A 65 -1.04 20.41 11.49
C GLU A 65 -0.29 19.28 12.20
N GLU A 66 1.04 19.38 12.26
CA GLU A 66 1.84 18.39 12.97
C GLU A 66 1.57 18.51 14.48
N ILE A 67 0.88 17.51 15.03
CA ILE A 67 0.71 17.38 16.46
C ILE A 67 2.02 16.79 17.02
N SER A 68 2.72 17.57 17.83
CA SER A 68 3.94 17.11 18.47
C SER A 68 3.65 15.89 19.34
N THR A 69 4.34 14.78 19.06
CA THR A 69 4.28 13.59 19.92
C THR A 69 5.44 13.59 20.90
N SER A 70 5.20 13.09 22.10
CA SER A 70 6.23 12.92 23.14
C SER A 70 7.17 11.74 22.88
N PHE A 71 6.93 10.98 21.81
CA PHE A 71 7.67 9.78 21.44
C PHE A 71 7.82 9.70 19.92
N GLU A 72 8.84 8.96 19.47
CA GLU A 72 9.05 8.63 18.06
C GLU A 72 8.09 7.53 17.61
N LYS A 73 7.43 7.71 16.46
CA LYS A 73 6.50 6.73 15.91
C LYS A 73 7.25 5.69 15.07
N SER A 74 6.90 4.42 15.24
CA SER A 74 7.44 3.28 14.51
C SER A 74 6.31 2.54 13.80
N GLN A 75 6.49 2.20 12.52
CA GLN A 75 5.52 1.37 11.79
C GLN A 75 5.42 -0.07 12.33
N TYR A 76 6.35 -0.48 13.20
CA TYR A 76 6.41 -1.81 13.81
C TYR A 76 5.73 -1.89 15.18
N GLU A 77 5.07 -0.81 15.61
CA GLU A 77 4.31 -0.77 16.86
C GLU A 77 2.81 -0.65 16.60
N PRO A 78 1.97 -1.30 17.42
CA PRO A 78 0.54 -1.04 17.43
C PRO A 78 0.22 0.25 18.20
N TYR A 79 -0.76 0.99 17.71
CA TYR A 79 -1.24 2.22 18.36
C TYR A 79 -2.73 2.12 18.67
N LEU A 80 -3.19 2.86 19.68
CA LEU A 80 -4.60 2.98 20.04
C LEU A 80 -5.12 4.35 19.64
N ILE A 81 -6.34 4.41 19.09
CA ILE A 81 -7.05 5.63 18.77
C ILE A 81 -8.42 5.68 19.49
N ALA A 82 -8.73 6.84 20.07
CA ALA A 82 -10.03 7.17 20.63
C ALA A 82 -10.33 8.66 20.43
N THR A 83 -11.23 8.98 19.50
CA THR A 83 -11.51 10.38 19.10
C THR A 83 -12.63 11.04 19.91
N ALA A 84 -13.30 10.30 20.80
CA ALA A 84 -14.35 10.86 21.66
C ALA A 84 -14.41 10.11 23.00
N PRO A 85 -14.77 10.80 24.11
CA PRO A 85 -15.08 10.14 25.38
C PRO A 85 -16.22 9.11 25.27
N SER A 86 -17.08 9.27 24.27
CA SER A 86 -18.20 8.37 23.97
C SER A 86 -17.80 7.14 23.14
N THR A 87 -16.55 7.05 22.69
CA THR A 87 -16.03 5.83 22.05
C THR A 87 -15.87 4.77 23.14
N GLY A 88 -16.79 3.79 23.18
CA GLY A 88 -16.89 2.84 24.29
C GLY A 88 -15.60 2.08 24.65
N ALA A 89 -14.70 1.89 23.69
CA ALA A 89 -13.33 1.43 23.91
C ALA A 89 -12.40 1.98 22.80
N PRO A 90 -11.10 2.22 23.09
CA PRO A 90 -10.13 2.57 22.06
C PRO A 90 -9.97 1.43 21.04
N VAL A 91 -9.74 1.79 19.78
CA VAL A 91 -9.50 0.84 18.67
C VAL A 91 -8.02 0.86 18.32
N GLY A 92 -7.43 -0.31 18.10
CA GLY A 92 -6.05 -0.43 17.66
C GLY A 92 -5.87 -0.13 16.17
N PHE A 93 -4.67 0.22 15.76
CA PHE A 93 -4.29 0.15 14.35
C PHE A 93 -2.85 -0.33 14.18
N PHE A 94 -2.63 -1.01 13.06
CA PHE A 94 -1.31 -1.40 12.58
C PHE A 94 -0.96 -0.60 11.33
N THR A 95 0.32 -0.38 11.14
CA THR A 95 0.82 0.39 10.01
C THR A 95 1.41 -0.54 8.96
N ARG A 96 1.16 -0.23 7.68
CA ARG A 96 1.80 -0.91 6.56
C ARG A 96 3.33 -0.82 6.71
N ASP A 97 4.02 -1.92 6.45
CA ASP A 97 5.48 -1.92 6.32
C ASP A 97 5.88 -1.58 4.88
N ASP A 98 6.54 -0.44 4.70
CA ASP A 98 6.99 0.06 3.40
C ASP A 98 8.10 -0.82 2.77
N LYS A 99 9.00 -1.35 3.60
CA LYS A 99 10.13 -2.19 3.19
C LYS A 99 9.67 -3.49 2.53
N THR A 100 8.78 -4.24 3.15
CA THR A 100 8.22 -5.46 2.55
C THR A 100 7.30 -5.15 1.38
N GLY A 101 6.56 -4.04 1.46
CA GLY A 101 5.68 -3.59 0.38
C GLY A 101 6.42 -3.33 -0.93
N ILE A 102 7.57 -2.64 -0.89
CA ILE A 102 8.29 -2.23 -2.10
C ILE A 102 8.90 -3.41 -2.86
N VAL A 103 9.41 -4.43 -2.17
CA VAL A 103 10.03 -5.59 -2.82
C VAL A 103 9.03 -6.52 -3.51
N VAL A 104 7.73 -6.39 -3.18
CA VAL A 104 6.66 -7.16 -3.82
C VAL A 104 5.95 -6.33 -4.89
N TRP A 105 5.60 -5.07 -4.59
CA TRP A 105 4.71 -4.27 -5.42
C TRP A 105 5.39 -3.19 -6.26
N SER A 106 6.72 -3.02 -6.16
CA SER A 106 7.43 -2.10 -7.05
C SER A 106 7.32 -2.55 -8.50
N GLY A 107 6.82 -1.67 -9.36
CA GLY A 107 6.78 -1.94 -10.80
C GLY A 107 8.15 -1.89 -11.48
N GLU A 108 9.23 -1.60 -10.75
CA GLU A 108 10.60 -1.63 -11.27
C GLU A 108 11.44 -2.75 -10.67
N HIS A 109 11.32 -2.96 -9.35
CA HIS A 109 12.20 -3.85 -8.58
C HIS A 109 11.43 -4.97 -7.85
N GLY A 110 10.11 -5.03 -8.01
CA GLY A 110 9.29 -6.03 -7.31
C GLY A 110 9.48 -7.42 -7.90
N TYR A 111 9.42 -8.45 -7.06
CA TYR A 111 9.54 -9.85 -7.49
C TYR A 111 8.66 -10.23 -8.69
N PRO A 112 7.39 -9.79 -8.82
CA PRO A 112 6.57 -10.11 -9.99
C PRO A 112 7.16 -9.65 -11.32
N GLY A 113 8.11 -8.71 -11.31
CA GLY A 113 8.86 -8.25 -12.48
C GLY A 113 10.06 -9.12 -12.86
N CYS A 114 10.39 -10.17 -12.11
CA CYS A 114 11.49 -11.07 -12.44
C CYS A 114 11.30 -11.71 -13.81
N ALA A 115 12.40 -11.83 -14.56
CA ALA A 115 12.41 -12.23 -15.96
C ALA A 115 11.81 -13.62 -16.21
N GLU A 116 11.92 -14.51 -15.22
CA GLU A 116 11.53 -15.92 -15.24
C GLU A 116 10.01 -16.12 -15.08
N TYR A 117 9.30 -15.15 -14.52
CA TYR A 117 7.86 -15.29 -14.28
C TYR A 117 7.02 -15.11 -15.54
N LEU A 118 5.81 -15.67 -15.51
CA LEU A 118 4.86 -15.60 -16.62
C LEU A 118 4.43 -14.15 -16.87
N ASP A 119 4.57 -13.70 -18.12
CA ASP A 119 4.13 -12.36 -18.50
C ASP A 119 2.60 -12.29 -18.52
N PHE A 120 2.04 -11.33 -17.78
CA PHE A 120 0.59 -11.18 -17.68
C PHE A 120 -0.06 -10.60 -18.96
N HIS A 121 0.68 -9.79 -19.72
CA HIS A 121 0.15 -8.93 -20.77
C HIS A 121 0.21 -9.60 -22.15
N LYS A 122 1.24 -10.41 -22.43
CA LYS A 122 1.37 -11.10 -23.72
C LYS A 122 0.48 -12.33 -23.80
N LYS A 123 -0.50 -12.29 -24.70
CA LYS A 123 -1.51 -13.33 -24.88
C LYS A 123 -1.45 -13.89 -26.30
N HIS A 124 -1.58 -15.20 -26.42
CA HIS A 124 -1.68 -15.91 -27.69
C HIS A 124 -3.08 -15.77 -28.25
N TYR A 125 -3.18 -15.52 -29.55
CA TYR A 125 -4.44 -15.57 -30.28
C TYR A 125 -4.47 -16.79 -31.21
N PRO A 126 -5.58 -17.56 -31.26
CA PRO A 126 -6.78 -17.41 -30.44
C PRO A 126 -6.60 -17.94 -29.00
N GLY A 127 -7.56 -17.62 -28.12
CA GLY A 127 -7.70 -18.25 -26.79
C GLY A 127 -7.11 -17.50 -25.59
N GLY A 128 -6.23 -16.52 -25.79
CA GLY A 128 -5.74 -15.65 -24.72
C GLY A 128 -4.76 -16.31 -23.73
N MET A 129 -4.30 -17.53 -24.03
CA MET A 129 -3.31 -18.26 -23.22
C MET A 129 -1.97 -17.53 -23.20
N LYS A 130 -1.21 -17.69 -22.11
CA LYS A 130 0.05 -16.98 -21.88
C LYS A 130 1.19 -17.97 -21.96
N TYR A 131 2.15 -17.72 -22.87
CA TYR A 131 3.27 -18.63 -23.14
C TYR A 131 4.63 -17.93 -23.04
N TRP A 132 4.67 -16.70 -22.56
CA TRP A 132 5.88 -15.88 -22.52
C TRP A 132 6.21 -15.48 -21.10
N LYS A 133 7.50 -15.33 -20.82
CA LYS A 133 7.99 -14.81 -19.56
C LYS A 133 8.20 -13.31 -19.61
N VAL A 134 8.19 -12.67 -18.45
CA VAL A 134 8.37 -11.22 -18.30
C VAL A 134 9.63 -10.78 -19.04
N THR A 135 10.71 -11.57 -19.03
CA THR A 135 12.00 -11.32 -19.72
C THR A 135 12.74 -10.08 -19.20
N SER A 136 12.08 -8.92 -19.23
CA SER A 136 12.42 -7.70 -18.51
C SER A 136 11.16 -6.84 -18.33
N PRO A 137 11.01 -6.09 -17.22
CA PRO A 137 9.84 -5.26 -16.94
C PRO A 137 9.54 -4.20 -18.00
N LYS A 138 10.57 -3.66 -18.66
CA LYS A 138 10.46 -2.56 -19.65
C LYS A 138 10.53 -3.04 -21.10
N LEU A 139 10.52 -4.36 -21.33
CA LEU A 139 10.66 -4.94 -22.66
C LEU A 139 9.34 -4.93 -23.42
N ASP A 140 9.40 -4.57 -24.70
CA ASP A 140 8.26 -4.67 -25.62
C ASP A 140 7.71 -6.10 -25.71
N LEU A 141 6.39 -6.21 -25.93
CA LEU A 141 5.71 -7.50 -26.02
C LEU A 141 6.28 -8.37 -27.14
N GLY A 142 6.69 -7.81 -28.28
CA GLY A 142 7.27 -8.54 -29.40
C GLY A 142 8.59 -9.25 -29.07
N LYS A 143 9.30 -8.78 -28.04
CA LYS A 143 10.64 -9.26 -27.66
C LYS A 143 10.63 -10.22 -26.46
N LYS A 144 9.46 -10.48 -25.85
CA LYS A 144 9.33 -11.41 -24.71
C LYS A 144 9.71 -12.82 -25.14
N MET A 145 10.51 -13.50 -24.33
CA MET A 145 10.93 -14.88 -24.55
C MET A 145 9.84 -15.86 -24.11
N LEU A 146 9.91 -17.10 -24.60
CA LEU A 146 9.02 -18.16 -24.15
C LEU A 146 9.20 -18.42 -22.65
N TYR A 147 8.09 -18.73 -21.99
CA TYR A 147 8.08 -19.12 -20.59
C TYR A 147 8.63 -20.54 -20.44
N TRP A 148 9.54 -20.71 -19.49
CA TRP A 148 10.13 -22.00 -19.15
C TRP A 148 9.81 -22.31 -17.69
N PRO A 149 8.88 -23.23 -17.40
CA PRO A 149 8.44 -23.50 -16.03
C PRO A 149 9.57 -23.92 -15.09
N GLU A 150 10.62 -24.58 -15.60
CA GLU A 150 11.74 -25.05 -14.77
C GLU A 150 12.64 -23.91 -14.28
N ASP A 151 12.55 -22.70 -14.85
CA ASP A 151 13.28 -21.52 -14.36
C ASP A 151 12.71 -21.02 -13.01
N VAL A 152 11.44 -21.37 -12.71
CA VAL A 152 10.64 -20.75 -11.66
C VAL A 152 10.99 -21.20 -10.24
N PRO A 153 11.21 -22.50 -9.95
CA PRO A 153 11.47 -22.96 -8.58
C PRO A 153 12.66 -22.23 -7.94
N ARG A 154 13.80 -22.16 -8.64
CA ARG A 154 14.99 -21.44 -8.15
C ARG A 154 14.67 -19.96 -7.90
N LYS A 155 13.91 -19.31 -8.79
CA LYS A 155 13.56 -17.89 -8.62
C LYS A 155 12.60 -17.66 -7.45
N LEU A 156 11.67 -18.58 -7.21
CA LEU A 156 10.80 -18.54 -6.02
C LEU A 156 11.62 -18.67 -4.75
N ASP A 157 12.58 -19.60 -4.68
CA ASP A 157 13.45 -19.77 -3.52
C ASP A 157 14.31 -18.53 -3.28
N GLU A 158 14.88 -17.93 -4.32
CA GLU A 158 15.64 -16.67 -4.22
C GLU A 158 14.78 -15.53 -3.66
N ASN A 159 13.57 -15.33 -4.21
CA ASN A 159 12.68 -14.26 -3.78
C ASN A 159 12.14 -14.49 -2.36
N ALA A 160 11.83 -15.74 -2.00
CA ALA A 160 11.42 -16.11 -0.65
C ALA A 160 12.55 -15.90 0.36
N ASN A 161 13.78 -16.34 0.05
CA ASN A 161 14.94 -16.14 0.90
C ASN A 161 15.27 -14.65 1.08
N HIS A 162 15.20 -13.86 0.01
CA HIS A 162 15.38 -12.42 0.08
C HIS A 162 14.32 -11.78 0.98
N TYR A 163 13.04 -12.15 0.82
CA TYR A 163 11.96 -11.64 1.65
C TYR A 163 12.14 -12.01 3.13
N VAL A 164 12.49 -13.27 3.44
CA VAL A 164 12.76 -13.72 4.81
C VAL A 164 13.92 -12.96 5.44
N ASN A 165 14.99 -12.68 4.68
CA ASN A 165 16.12 -11.91 5.20
C ASN A 165 15.81 -10.42 5.38
N LEU A 166 14.86 -9.88 4.63
CA LEU A 166 14.38 -8.50 4.78
C LEU A 166 13.56 -8.31 6.07
N VAL A 167 12.80 -9.32 6.49
CA VAL A 167 11.91 -9.24 7.67
C VAL A 167 12.56 -9.65 8.99
N LYS A 168 13.81 -10.13 8.95
CA LYS A 168 14.61 -10.39 10.16
C LYS A 168 15.16 -9.10 10.74
#